data_AF-A0A7W8GI23-F1
#
_entry.id   AF-A0A7W8GI23-F1
#
_cell.length_a   1.000
_cell.length_b   1.000
_cell.length_c   1.000
_cell.angle_alpha   90.00
_cell.angle_beta   90.00
_cell.angle_gamma   90.00
#
_symmetry.space_group_name_H-M   'P 1'
#
loop_
_entity.id
_entity.type
_entity.pdbx_description
1 polymer ?
#
loop_
_entity_poly.entity_id
_entity_poly.type
_entity_poly.pdbx_seq_one_letter_code
_entity_poly.pdbx_strand_id
1 'polypeptide(L)' 'MDLNSWRPEDTARRFSLMVASSLGTFTFVALWLAAGWHPLLSLLGAALAGLLVHLIACRVLLLVFRR' A
#
# COMPACT_ATOMS: atom_id res chain seq x y z
N MET A 1 -17.02 11.55 6.88
CA MET A 1 -17.37 10.54 5.88
C MET A 1 -17.97 9.36 6.63
N ASP A 2 -19.22 9.02 6.37
CA ASP A 2 -19.85 7.85 7.00
C ASP A 2 -19.26 6.57 6.38
N LEU A 3 -18.37 5.92 7.13
CA LEU A 3 -17.66 4.72 6.69
C LEU A 3 -18.60 3.52 6.50
N ASN A 4 -19.78 3.53 7.14
CA ASN A 4 -20.78 2.46 7.02
C ASN A 4 -21.61 2.57 5.74
N SER A 5 -21.54 3.68 5.02
CA SER A 5 -22.26 3.85 3.75
C SER A 5 -21.60 3.12 2.57
N TRP A 6 -20.35 2.67 2.72
CA TRP A 6 -19.57 2.06 1.65
C TRP A 6 -19.65 0.54 1.71
N ARG A 7 -19.64 -0.08 0.52
CA ARG A 7 -19.48 -1.54 0.45
C ARG A 7 -18.13 -1.92 1.05
N PRO A 8 -18.02 -3.05 1.77
CA PRO A 8 -16.78 -3.47 2.41
C PRO A 8 -15.61 -3.60 1.43
N GLU A 9 -15.91 -3.84 0.15
CA GLU A 9 -14.95 -3.92 -0.94
C GLU A 9 -14.33 -2.57 -1.30
N ASP A 10 -15.13 -1.53 -1.36
CA ASP A 10 -14.67 -0.16 -1.65
C ASP A 10 -13.81 0.36 -0.48
N THR A 11 -14.25 0.08 0.75
CA THR A 11 -13.53 0.44 1.97
C THR A 11 -12.17 -0.26 2.03
N ALA A 12 -12.12 -1.59 1.83
CA ALA A 12 -10.86 -2.34 1.80
C ALA A 12 -9.90 -1.85 0.71
N ARG A 13 -10.41 -1.53 -0.48
CA ARG A 13 -9.57 -1.04 -1.59
C ARG A 13 -8.97 0.34 -1.28
N ARG A 14 -9.75 1.25 -0.71
CA ARG A 14 -9.29 2.61 -0.37
C ARG A 14 -8.24 2.59 0.74
N PHE A 15 -8.49 1.85 1.81
CA PHE A 15 -7.53 1.73 2.91
C PHE A 15 -6.25 1.00 2.50
N SER A 16 -6.36 -0.07 1.71
CA SER A 16 -5.17 -0.77 1.19
C SER A 16 -4.33 0.11 0.26
N LEU A 17 -4.96 0.96 -0.56
CA LEU A 17 -4.25 1.95 -1.39
C LEU A 17 -3.52 3.00 -0.53
N MET A 18 -4.16 3.51 0.52
CA MET A 18 -3.52 4.45 1.45
C MET A 18 -2.31 3.81 2.14
N VAL A 19 -2.45 2.59 2.66
CA VAL A 19 -1.36 1.87 3.32
C VAL A 19 -0.22 1.59 2.33
N ALA A 20 -0.55 1.10 1.14
CA ALA A 20 0.43 0.77 0.10
C ALA A 20 1.20 1.99 -0.39
N SER A 21 0.54 3.13 -0.60
CA SER A 21 1.22 4.35 -1.07
C SER A 21 2.14 4.94 0.00
N SER A 22 1.71 4.94 1.27
CA SER A 22 2.57 5.38 2.38
C SER A 22 3.80 4.47 2.52
N LEU A 23 3.61 3.15 2.59
CA LEU A 23 4.72 2.19 2.69
C LEU A 23 5.65 2.22 1.48
N GLY A 24 5.10 2.31 0.26
CA GLY A 24 5.89 2.44 -0.96
C GLY A 24 6.76 3.70 -0.93
N THR A 25 6.20 4.84 -0.49
CA THR A 25 6.97 6.09 -0.36
C THR A 25 8.13 5.95 0.64
N PHE A 26 7.88 5.36 1.82
CA PHE A 26 8.97 5.13 2.79
C PHE A 26 10.01 4.13 2.28
N THR A 27 9.58 3.10 1.56
CA THR A 27 10.48 2.13 0.93
C THR A 27 11.38 2.81 -0.10
N PHE A 28 10.82 3.72 -0.92
CA PHE A 28 11.60 4.51 -1.87
C PHE A 28 12.66 5.35 -1.17
N VAL A 29 12.27 6.09 -0.12
CA VAL A 29 13.19 6.92 0.67
C VAL A 29 14.28 6.05 1.31
N ALA A 30 13.93 4.89 1.86
CA ALA A 30 14.88 3.97 2.46
C ALA A 30 15.88 3.42 1.43
N LEU A 31 15.40 2.95 0.27
CA LEU A 31 16.28 2.40 -0.77
C LEU A 31 17.18 3.48 -1.37
N TRP A 32 16.63 4.66 -1.66
CA TRP A 32 17.40 5.73 -2.28
C TRP A 32 18.36 6.41 -1.31
N LEU A 33 17.86 6.92 -0.18
CA LEU A 33 18.65 7.77 0.71
C LEU A 33 19.43 6.96 1.75
N ALA A 34 18.86 5.88 2.28
CA ALA A 34 19.53 5.09 3.32
C ALA A 34 20.43 3.99 2.74
N ALA A 35 19.97 3.26 1.72
CA ALA A 35 20.75 2.19 1.07
C ALA A 35 21.60 2.69 -0.12
N GLY A 36 21.45 3.94 -0.54
CA GLY A 36 22.25 4.54 -1.61
C GLY A 36 21.98 3.96 -3.00
N TRP A 37 20.83 3.32 -3.21
CA TRP A 37 20.49 2.75 -4.52
C TRP A 37 20.25 3.85 -5.57
N HIS A 38 20.47 3.48 -6.84
CA HIS A 38 20.15 4.36 -7.95
C HIS A 38 18.65 4.75 -7.92
N PRO A 39 18.27 6.03 -8.11
CA PRO A 39 16.90 6.50 -7.94
C PRO A 39 15.85 5.68 -8.71
N LEU A 40 16.15 5.32 -9.97
CA LEU A 40 15.24 4.50 -10.79
C LEU A 40 15.05 3.07 -10.24
N LEU A 41 16.10 2.46 -9.69
CA LEU A 41 16.01 1.13 -9.09
C LEU A 41 15.23 1.19 -7.76
N SER A 42 15.48 2.21 -6.95
CA SER A 42 14.71 2.48 -5.73
C SER A 42 13.22 2.66 -6.04
N LEU A 43 12.89 3.37 -7.13
CA LEU A 43 11.52 3.58 -7.56
C LEU A 43 10.84 2.27 -7.97
N LEU A 44 11.52 1.44 -8.77
CA LEU A 44 11.00 0.12 -9.16
C LEU A 44 10.81 -0.79 -7.94
N GLY A 45 11.78 -0.82 -7.02
CA GLY A 45 11.69 -1.59 -5.78
C GLY A 45 10.51 -1.13 -4.90
N ALA A 46 10.35 0.18 -4.75
CA ALA A 46 9.24 0.77 -4.01
C ALA A 46 7.87 0.51 -4.65
N ALA A 47 7.78 0.57 -5.98
CA ALA A 47 6.55 0.28 -6.71
C ALA A 47 6.14 -1.20 -6.54
N LEU A 48 7.10 -2.12 -6.66
CA LEU A 48 6.87 -3.54 -6.41
C LEU A 48 6.45 -3.82 -4.96
N ALA A 49 7.14 -3.21 -3.99
CA ALA A 49 6.79 -3.33 -2.58
C ALA A 49 5.37 -2.80 -2.29
N GLY A 50 5.03 -1.62 -2.81
CA GLY A 50 3.70 -1.03 -2.69
C GLY A 50 2.61 -1.89 -3.31
N LEU A 51 2.86 -2.47 -4.49
CA LEU A 51 1.92 -3.39 -5.15
C LEU A 51 1.65 -4.64 -4.30
N LEU A 52 2.70 -5.27 -3.77
CA LEU A 52 2.58 -6.45 -2.91
C LEU A 52 1.80 -6.12 -1.63
N VAL A 53 2.12 -5.00 -0.98
CA VAL A 53 1.41 -4.52 0.20
C VAL A 53 -0.05 -4.26 -0.12
N HIS A 54 -0.38 -3.63 -1.27
CA HIS A 54 -1.76 -3.41 -1.68
C HIS A 54 -2.54 -4.72 -1.80
N LEU A 55 -1.98 -5.71 -2.49
CA LEU A 55 -2.63 -7.01 -2.69
C LEU A 55 -2.89 -7.72 -1.36
N ILE A 56 -1.90 -7.73 -0.46
CA ILE A 56 -2.01 -8.36 0.86
C ILE A 56 -3.02 -7.60 1.74
N ALA A 57 -2.84 -6.28 1.89
CA ALA A 57 -3.69 -5.45 2.73
C ALA A 57 -5.14 -5.45 2.25
N CYS A 58 -5.38 -5.40 0.94
CA CYS A 58 -6.73 -5.45 0.38
C CYS A 58 -7.42 -6.77 0.74
N ARG A 59 -6.72 -7.91 0.61
CA ARG A 59 -7.25 -9.22 0.98
C ARG A 59 -7.53 -9.33 2.48
N VAL A 60 -6.61 -8.85 3.32
CA VAL A 60 -6.79 -8.85 4.78
C VAL A 60 -7.97 -7.97 5.20
N LEU A 61 -8.05 -6.74 4.69
CA LEU A 61 -9.13 -5.81 5.00
C LEU A 61 -10.49 -6.32 4.52
N LEU A 62 -10.55 -6.95 3.35
CA LEU A 62 -11.77 -7.62 2.87
C LEU A 62 -12.23 -8.71 3.84
N LEU A 63 -11.31 -9.51 4.38
CA LEU A 63 -11.65 -10.55 5.36
C LEU A 63 -12.12 -9.95 6.69
N VAL A 64 -11.56 -8.81 7.10
CA VAL A 64 -11.97 -8.12 8.34
C VAL A 64 -13.34 -7.48 8.19
N PHE A 65 -13.61 -6.78 7.08
CA PHE A 65 -14.88 -6.09 6.87
C PHE A 65 -16.04 -6.99 6.42
N ARG A 66 -15.76 -8.24 6.02
CA ARG A 66 -16.80 -9.25 5.74
C ARG A 66 -17.25 -10.02 6.98
N ARG A 67 -16.61 -9.81 8.14
CA ARG A 67 -17.03 -10.34 9.44
C ARG A 67 -17.92 -9.33 10.15
#